data_AF-A0A9P6ELN2-F1
#
_entry.id   AF-A0A9P6ELN2-F1
#
_cell.length_a   1.000
_cell.length_b   1.000
_cell.length_c   1.000
_cell.angle_alpha   90.00
_cell.angle_beta   90.00
_cell.angle_gamma   90.00
#
_symmetry.space_group_name_H-M   'P 1'
#
loop_
_entity.id
_entity.type
_entity.pdbx_description
1 polymer ?
#
loop_
_entity_poly.entity_id
_entity_poly.type
_entity_poly.pdbx_seq_one_letter_code
_entity_poly.pdbx_strand_id
1 'polypeptide(L)'
;MPDGDEGKGGPIGKTYIFRVIPSRIGVAFISSLMFVCSISMAVGASLIANRLDGQLTPVQRLAIIFQVLNYLFVALASMVGLYSLISILHRNAISPLSRARKACQLFCGLLLGHLPFSIASGALSIHIVFKATTRALRVGIETAERKAGSPLYWICTKTQLIKGLIVVLYLALWFLEVVALYAGTRYSAQLHSVEMIKNVEDEEAADY
;
A
#
# COMPACT_ATOMS: atom_id res chain seq x y z
N MET A 1 -14.36 29.20 -57.14
CA MET A 1 -15.21 28.49 -56.17
C MET A 1 -14.52 27.17 -55.86
N PRO A 2 -13.81 27.06 -54.72
CA PRO A 2 -13.40 25.77 -54.21
C PRO A 2 -14.53 25.21 -53.35
N ASP A 3 -15.02 24.03 -53.75
CA ASP A 3 -15.99 23.23 -53.03
C ASP A 3 -15.39 22.71 -51.71
N GLY A 4 -16.22 22.74 -50.68
CA GLY A 4 -15.88 22.39 -49.31
C GLY A 4 -15.53 20.92 -49.15
N ASP A 5 -14.41 20.69 -48.48
CA ASP A 5 -14.08 19.39 -47.92
C ASP A 5 -14.77 19.31 -46.54
N GLU A 6 -15.89 18.57 -46.51
CA GLU A 6 -16.64 18.26 -45.30
C GLU A 6 -15.75 17.46 -44.34
N GLY A 7 -15.24 18.17 -43.34
CA GLY A 7 -14.57 17.58 -42.19
C GLY A 7 -15.47 16.54 -41.54
N LYS A 8 -15.22 15.26 -41.85
CA LYS A 8 -15.79 14.13 -41.14
C LYS A 8 -15.38 14.21 -39.67
N GLY A 9 -16.26 14.81 -38.87
CA GLY A 9 -16.30 14.70 -37.42
C GLY A 9 -16.49 13.25 -37.03
N GLY A 10 -15.40 12.48 -37.03
CA GLY A 10 -15.38 11.18 -36.41
C GLY A 10 -15.69 11.32 -34.92
N PRO A 11 -16.35 10.33 -34.28
CA PRO A 11 -16.63 10.36 -32.85
C PRO A 11 -15.33 10.14 -32.07
N ILE A 12 -14.52 11.19 -31.95
CA ILE A 12 -13.25 11.20 -31.20
C ILE A 12 -13.53 10.91 -29.70
N GLY A 13 -14.71 11.27 -29.17
CA GLY A 13 -15.02 11.14 -27.74
C GLY A 13 -15.12 9.71 -27.18
N LYS A 14 -15.50 8.69 -27.96
CA LYS A 14 -15.77 7.34 -27.41
C LYS A 14 -14.53 6.44 -27.37
N THR A 15 -13.57 6.63 -28.28
CA THR A 15 -12.40 5.76 -28.42
C THR A 15 -11.29 6.09 -27.40
N TYR A 16 -11.23 7.35 -26.93
CA TYR A 16 -10.28 7.77 -25.89
C TYR A 16 -10.65 7.26 -24.50
N ILE A 17 -11.95 7.07 -24.23
CA ILE A 17 -12.41 6.47 -22.98
C ILE A 17 -11.96 5.01 -22.90
N PHE A 18 -11.93 4.27 -24.01
CA PHE A 18 -11.57 2.83 -24.05
C PHE A 18 -10.08 2.51 -24.15
N ARG A 19 -9.20 3.51 -24.35
CA ARG A 19 -7.75 3.38 -24.09
C ARG A 19 -7.47 3.36 -22.56
N VAL A 20 -8.36 2.73 -21.77
CA VAL A 20 -8.44 2.64 -20.30
C VAL A 20 -7.15 2.03 -19.74
N ILE A 21 -6.14 2.88 -19.68
CA ILE A 21 -5.38 3.26 -18.51
C ILE A 21 -4.92 2.06 -17.65
N PRO A 22 -3.83 1.38 -18.07
CA PRO A 22 -3.14 0.37 -17.27
C PRO A 22 -2.83 0.82 -15.84
N SER A 23 -2.66 2.12 -15.61
CA SER A 23 -2.37 2.66 -14.26
C SER A 23 -3.55 2.53 -13.29
N ARG A 24 -4.82 2.53 -13.77
CA ARG A 24 -6.00 2.36 -12.92
C ARG A 24 -6.02 0.96 -12.33
N ILE A 25 -5.78 -0.04 -13.18
CA ILE A 25 -5.64 -1.44 -12.77
C ILE A 25 -4.41 -1.59 -11.88
N GLY A 26 -3.32 -0.91 -12.20
CA GLY A 26 -2.11 -0.89 -11.38
C GLY A 26 -2.34 -0.36 -9.96
N VAL A 27 -3.01 0.78 -9.81
CA VAL A 27 -3.38 1.35 -8.51
C VAL A 27 -4.38 0.45 -7.77
N ALA A 28 -5.36 -0.11 -8.47
CA ALA A 28 -6.33 -1.03 -7.87
C ALA A 28 -5.63 -2.26 -7.28
N PHE A 29 -4.82 -2.92 -8.11
CA PHE A 29 -4.10 -4.12 -7.75
C PHE A 29 -3.12 -3.86 -6.60
N ILE A 30 -2.31 -2.80 -6.70
CA ILE A 30 -1.30 -2.51 -5.66
C ILE A 30 -1.95 -2.09 -4.34
N SER A 31 -3.01 -1.27 -4.36
CA SER A 31 -3.72 -0.86 -3.15
C SER A 31 -4.45 -2.04 -2.51
N SER A 32 -5.08 -2.94 -3.28
CA SER A 32 -5.67 -4.17 -2.75
C SER A 32 -4.62 -5.09 -2.12
N LEU A 33 -3.50 -5.31 -2.80
CA LEU A 33 -2.41 -6.15 -2.29
C LEU A 33 -1.83 -5.58 -0.99
N MET A 34 -1.53 -4.26 -0.97
CA MET A 34 -1.05 -3.57 0.23
C MET A 34 -2.05 -3.65 1.38
N PHE A 35 -3.35 -3.49 1.11
CA PHE A 35 -4.39 -3.61 2.13
C PHE A 35 -4.39 -5.01 2.76
N VAL A 36 -4.45 -6.06 1.94
CA VAL A 36 -4.47 -7.46 2.41
C VAL A 36 -3.20 -7.79 3.18
N CYS A 37 -2.02 -7.44 2.66
CA CYS A 37 -0.75 -7.65 3.34
C CYS A 37 -0.70 -6.92 4.69
N SER A 38 -1.13 -5.66 4.74
CA SER A 38 -1.06 -4.84 5.95
C SER A 38 -1.99 -5.36 7.04
N ILE A 39 -3.23 -5.70 6.69
CA ILE A 39 -4.18 -6.28 7.66
C ILE A 39 -3.68 -7.64 8.17
N SER A 40 -3.19 -8.50 7.27
CA SER A 40 -2.66 -9.82 7.65
C SER A 40 -1.48 -9.70 8.62
N MET A 41 -0.56 -8.76 8.36
CA MET A 41 0.61 -8.52 9.21
C MET A 41 0.23 -7.86 10.55
N ALA A 42 -0.76 -6.94 10.55
CA ALA A 42 -1.28 -6.34 11.78
C ALA A 42 -1.94 -7.39 12.69
N VAL A 43 -2.77 -8.27 12.11
CA VAL A 43 -3.40 -9.38 12.84
C VAL A 43 -2.33 -10.35 13.36
N GLY A 44 -1.37 -10.75 12.51
CA GLY A 44 -0.26 -11.62 12.91
C GLY A 44 0.55 -11.06 14.06
N ALA A 45 0.95 -9.79 13.97
CA ALA A 45 1.69 -9.10 15.04
C ALA A 45 0.88 -9.01 16.34
N SER A 46 -0.42 -8.75 16.25
CA SER A 46 -1.32 -8.66 17.41
C SER A 46 -1.51 -10.02 18.11
N LEU A 47 -1.67 -11.09 17.32
CA LEU A 47 -1.73 -12.46 17.85
C LEU A 47 -0.43 -12.86 18.54
N ILE A 48 0.71 -12.51 17.95
CA ILE A 48 2.04 -12.77 18.54
C ILE A 48 2.20 -11.98 19.86
N ALA A 49 1.81 -10.70 19.88
CA ALA A 49 1.85 -9.87 21.10
C ALA A 49 1.04 -10.49 22.24
N ASN A 50 -0.21 -10.89 21.96
CA ASN A 50 -1.10 -11.47 22.96
C ASN A 50 -0.61 -12.84 23.47
N ARG A 51 0.06 -13.63 22.63
CA ARG A 51 0.58 -14.96 23.02
C ARG A 51 1.89 -14.89 23.81
N LEU A 52 2.67 -13.82 23.64
CA LEU A 52 3.98 -13.65 24.27
C LEU A 52 3.98 -12.57 25.36
N ASP A 53 2.80 -12.16 25.83
CA ASP A 53 2.62 -10.95 26.63
C ASP A 53 3.45 -10.93 27.93
N GLY A 54 3.68 -12.09 28.54
CA GLY A 54 4.52 -12.26 29.74
C GLY A 54 6.01 -12.52 29.46
N GLN A 55 6.42 -12.67 28.20
CA GLN A 55 7.80 -13.01 27.80
C GLN A 55 8.51 -11.88 27.04
N LEU A 56 7.77 -10.85 26.63
CA LEU A 56 8.30 -9.72 25.88
C LEU A 56 8.93 -8.68 26.83
N THR A 57 10.10 -8.17 26.44
CA THR A 57 10.66 -7.00 27.10
C THR A 57 9.82 -5.74 26.79
N PRO A 58 9.82 -4.71 27.65
CA PRO A 58 9.08 -3.47 27.38
C PRO A 58 9.41 -2.85 26.01
N VAL A 59 10.68 -2.90 25.62
CA VAL A 59 11.16 -2.39 24.33
C VAL A 59 10.60 -3.21 23.15
N GLN A 60 10.53 -4.54 23.28
CA GLN A 60 9.92 -5.39 22.25
C GLN A 60 8.42 -5.18 22.13
N ARG A 61 7.70 -5.04 23.25
CA ARG A 61 6.27 -4.74 23.24
C ARG A 61 6.01 -3.40 22.55
N LEU A 62 6.80 -2.37 22.86
CA LEU A 62 6.72 -1.07 22.20
C LEU A 62 6.96 -1.16 20.69
N ALA A 63 7.99 -1.91 20.26
CA ALA A 63 8.27 -2.13 18.84
C ALA A 63 7.11 -2.84 18.11
N ILE A 64 6.50 -3.85 18.72
CA ILE A 64 5.34 -4.55 18.15
C ILE A 64 4.14 -3.59 18.01
N ILE A 65 3.86 -2.77 19.02
CA ILE A 65 2.77 -1.78 18.97
C ILE A 65 3.02 -0.78 17.83
N PHE A 66 4.22 -0.21 17.72
CA PHE A 66 4.56 0.69 16.61
C PHE A 66 4.39 0.02 15.25
N GLN A 67 4.79 -1.25 15.13
CA GLN A 67 4.65 -1.99 13.88
C GLN A 67 3.18 -2.24 13.51
N VAL A 68 2.33 -2.57 14.50
CA VAL A 68 0.87 -2.70 14.29
C VAL A 68 0.28 -1.37 13.82
N LEU A 69 0.64 -0.26 14.46
CA LEU A 69 0.18 1.08 14.07
C LEU A 69 0.62 1.44 12.64
N ASN A 70 1.87 1.12 12.27
CA ASN A 70 2.34 1.30 10.89
C ASN A 70 1.52 0.50 9.89
N TYR A 71 1.26 -0.79 10.14
CA TYR A 71 0.44 -1.59 9.24
C TYR A 71 -1.00 -1.09 9.14
N LEU A 72 -1.60 -0.62 10.24
CA LEU A 72 -2.93 0.00 10.21
C LEU A 72 -2.92 1.30 9.40
N PHE A 73 -1.87 2.11 9.50
CA PHE A 73 -1.72 3.32 8.69
C PHE A 73 -1.65 2.99 7.20
N VAL A 74 -0.86 1.98 6.81
CA VAL A 74 -0.78 1.53 5.40
C VAL A 74 -2.12 0.98 4.91
N ALA A 75 -2.86 0.26 5.76
CA ALA A 75 -4.21 -0.21 5.41
C ALA A 75 -5.16 0.96 5.14
N LEU A 76 -5.14 2.00 6.00
CA LEU A 76 -5.92 3.22 5.80
C LEU A 76 -5.53 3.96 4.52
N ALA A 77 -4.23 4.14 4.27
CA ALA A 77 -3.75 4.72 3.01
C ALA A 77 -4.23 3.91 1.80
N SER A 78 -4.15 2.58 1.88
CA SER A 78 -4.62 1.68 0.82
C SER A 78 -6.14 1.82 0.56
N MET A 79 -6.94 2.03 1.60
CA MET A 79 -8.37 2.34 1.45
C MET A 79 -8.61 3.65 0.71
N VAL A 80 -7.80 4.69 0.95
CA VAL A 80 -7.86 5.96 0.19
C VAL A 80 -7.53 5.71 -1.29
N GLY A 81 -6.54 4.87 -1.58
CA GLY A 81 -6.20 4.44 -2.94
C GLY A 81 -7.38 3.75 -3.63
N LEU A 82 -8.04 2.80 -2.95
CA LEU A 82 -9.23 2.12 -3.48
C LEU A 82 -10.43 3.06 -3.66
N TYR A 83 -10.65 3.99 -2.72
CA TYR A 83 -11.70 5.01 -2.81
C TYR A 83 -11.53 5.91 -4.05
N SER A 84 -10.27 6.23 -4.42
CA SER A 84 -9.97 7.00 -5.64
C SER A 84 -10.43 6.32 -6.94
N LEU A 85 -10.63 5.00 -6.93
CA LEU A 85 -11.13 4.23 -8.07
C LEU A 85 -12.66 4.10 -8.04
N ILE A 86 -13.23 3.83 -6.86
CA ILE A 86 -14.69 3.74 -6.67
C ILE A 86 -15.37 5.05 -7.06
N SER A 87 -14.75 6.19 -6.71
CA SER A 87 -15.24 7.52 -7.08
C SER A 87 -15.36 7.75 -8.60
N ILE A 88 -14.59 7.03 -9.43
CA ILE A 88 -14.71 7.07 -10.89
C ILE A 88 -15.79 6.12 -11.41
N LEU A 89 -15.93 4.94 -10.80
CA LEU A 89 -16.92 3.95 -11.18
C LEU A 89 -18.35 4.44 -10.92
N HIS A 90 -18.53 5.33 -9.93
CA HIS A 90 -19.82 5.92 -9.60
C HIS A 90 -20.24 6.99 -10.63
N ARG A 91 -20.59 6.53 -11.85
CA ARG A 91 -20.99 7.34 -13.03
C ARG A 91 -22.10 8.37 -12.80
N ASN A 92 -22.89 8.24 -11.74
CA ASN A 92 -24.04 9.11 -11.47
C ASN A 92 -23.73 10.29 -10.54
N ALA A 93 -22.51 10.39 -10.01
CA ALA A 93 -22.13 11.55 -9.22
C ALA A 93 -21.52 12.62 -10.14
N ILE A 94 -22.18 13.78 -10.21
CA ILE A 94 -21.76 15.06 -10.83
C ILE A 94 -20.42 15.60 -10.24
N SER A 95 -19.76 14.81 -9.40
CA SER A 95 -18.54 15.17 -8.70
C SER A 95 -17.29 14.77 -9.50
N PRO A 96 -16.43 15.72 -9.87
CA PRO A 96 -15.58 15.64 -11.05
C PRO A 96 -14.32 14.80 -10.77
N LEU A 97 -13.61 14.43 -11.84
CA LEU A 97 -12.28 13.79 -11.79
C LEU A 97 -11.32 14.40 -10.76
N SER A 98 -11.52 15.67 -10.40
CA SER A 98 -10.86 16.38 -9.30
C SER A 98 -10.89 15.65 -7.95
N ARG A 99 -11.99 14.98 -7.56
CA ARG A 99 -12.04 14.19 -6.30
C ARG A 99 -11.17 12.95 -6.37
N ALA A 100 -11.24 12.21 -7.47
CA ALA A 100 -10.39 11.04 -7.69
C ALA A 100 -8.92 11.43 -7.70
N ARG A 101 -8.58 12.58 -8.32
CA ARG A 101 -7.23 13.14 -8.34
C ARG A 101 -6.76 13.50 -6.94
N LYS A 102 -7.56 14.24 -6.16
CA LYS A 102 -7.25 14.60 -4.77
C LYS A 102 -7.08 13.36 -3.88
N ALA A 103 -7.94 12.36 -4.01
CA ALA A 103 -7.81 11.10 -3.27
C ALA A 103 -6.52 10.35 -3.65
N CYS A 104 -6.18 10.30 -4.93
CA CYS A 104 -4.94 9.69 -5.40
C CYS A 104 -3.68 10.46 -4.91
N GLN A 105 -3.72 11.79 -4.92
CA GLN A 105 -2.65 12.62 -4.37
C GLN A 105 -2.51 12.42 -2.86
N LEU A 106 -3.63 12.34 -2.12
CA LEU A 106 -3.64 12.04 -0.70
C LEU A 106 -3.05 10.66 -0.42
N PHE A 107 -3.44 9.64 -1.19
CA PHE A 107 -2.83 8.30 -1.11
C PHE A 107 -1.31 8.36 -1.28
N CYS A 108 -0.82 9.06 -2.31
CA CYS A 108 0.63 9.21 -2.53
C CYS A 108 1.31 9.98 -1.39
N GLY A 109 0.69 11.06 -0.89
CA GLY A 109 1.21 11.85 0.21
C GLY A 109 1.30 11.06 1.51
N LEU A 110 0.28 10.25 1.83
CA LEU A 110 0.27 9.37 3.00
C LEU A 110 1.38 8.32 2.90
N LEU A 111 1.53 7.65 1.76
CA LEU A 111 2.61 6.67 1.56
C LEU A 111 4.00 7.32 1.62
N LEU A 112 4.18 8.48 0.99
CA LEU A 112 5.47 9.18 1.01
C LEU A 112 5.86 9.61 2.42
N GLY A 113 4.88 10.11 3.19
CA GLY A 113 5.08 10.45 4.59
C GLY A 113 5.35 9.23 5.47
N HIS A 114 4.69 8.11 5.19
CA HIS A 114 4.85 6.85 5.94
C HIS A 114 6.20 6.18 5.71
N LEU A 115 6.71 6.16 4.47
CA LEU A 115 7.91 5.43 4.09
C LEU A 115 9.13 5.67 5.01
N PRO A 116 9.54 6.91 5.36
CA PRO A 116 10.66 7.12 6.27
C PRO A 116 10.40 6.57 7.69
N PHE A 117 9.17 6.69 8.21
CA PHE A 117 8.80 6.10 9.50
C PHE A 117 8.80 4.57 9.45
N SER A 118 8.35 3.99 8.33
CA SER A 118 8.38 2.55 8.06
C SER A 118 9.82 2.03 8.04
N ILE A 119 10.73 2.74 7.38
CA ILE A 119 12.16 2.40 7.32
C ILE A 119 12.80 2.49 8.71
N ALA A 120 12.58 3.58 9.43
CA ALA A 120 13.15 3.76 10.78
C ALA A 120 12.63 2.71 11.76
N SER A 121 11.32 2.45 11.78
CA SER A 121 10.69 1.43 12.62
C SER A 121 11.13 0.01 12.25
N GLY A 122 11.24 -0.29 10.95
CA GLY A 122 11.73 -1.58 10.48
C GLY A 122 13.20 -1.81 10.81
N ALA A 123 14.06 -0.80 10.67
CA ALA A 123 15.46 -0.87 11.06
C ALA A 123 15.62 -1.11 12.57
N LEU A 124 14.83 -0.42 13.40
CA LEU A 124 14.79 -0.65 14.86
C LEU A 124 14.34 -2.07 15.19
N SER A 125 13.28 -2.55 14.54
CA SER A 125 12.75 -3.91 14.73
C SER A 125 13.78 -4.98 14.35
N ILE A 126 14.47 -4.81 13.23
CA ILE A 126 15.58 -5.67 12.81
C ILE A 126 16.70 -5.62 13.87
N HIS A 127 17.11 -4.43 14.32
CA HIS A 127 18.14 -4.31 15.36
C HIS A 127 17.78 -5.07 16.64
N ILE A 128 16.54 -4.93 17.12
CA ILE A 128 16.03 -5.64 18.30
C ILE A 128 16.06 -7.16 18.08
N VAL A 129 15.57 -7.63 16.95
CA VAL A 129 15.53 -9.06 16.61
C VAL A 129 16.94 -9.67 16.57
N PHE A 130 17.90 -8.94 16.01
CA PHE A 130 19.29 -9.39 15.91
C PHE A 130 20.05 -9.31 17.24
N LYS A 131 19.73 -8.34 18.12
CA LYS A 131 20.40 -8.13 19.41
C LYS A 131 19.81 -8.97 20.56
N ALA A 132 18.49 -9.17 20.60
CA ALA A 132 17.80 -9.87 21.69
C ALA A 132 17.98 -11.40 21.68
N THR A 133 18.61 -11.94 20.63
CA THR A 133 18.62 -13.38 20.34
C THR A 133 19.55 -14.20 21.24
N THR A 134 20.42 -13.60 22.04
CA THR A 134 21.38 -14.38 22.84
C THR A 134 20.81 -14.93 24.14
N ARG A 135 19.85 -14.25 24.78
CA ARG A 135 19.29 -14.66 26.09
C ARG A 135 17.93 -15.36 25.99
N ALA A 136 17.00 -14.79 25.22
CA ALA A 136 15.65 -15.33 25.06
C ALA A 136 15.62 -16.63 24.24
N LEU A 137 16.54 -16.78 23.28
CA LEU A 137 16.65 -18.00 22.46
C LEU A 137 17.09 -19.20 23.30
N ARG A 138 17.97 -18.99 24.28
CA ARG A 138 18.46 -20.06 25.16
C ARG A 138 17.34 -20.62 26.03
N VAL A 139 16.54 -19.72 26.62
CA VAL A 139 15.36 -20.09 27.42
C VAL A 139 14.26 -20.71 26.54
N GLY A 140 14.04 -20.16 25.34
CA GLY A 140 13.04 -20.65 24.38
C GLY A 140 13.36 -22.04 23.82
N ILE A 141 14.64 -22.34 23.55
CA ILE A 141 15.08 -23.68 23.14
C ILE A 141 14.87 -24.68 24.30
N GLU A 142 15.24 -24.33 25.53
CA GLU A 142 15.01 -25.19 26.71
C GLU A 142 13.51 -25.45 27.00
N THR A 143 12.64 -24.46 26.76
CA THR A 143 11.18 -24.66 26.90
C THR A 143 10.54 -25.36 25.71
N ALA A 144 11.05 -25.15 24.49
CA ALA A 144 10.53 -25.79 23.29
C ALA A 144 11.00 -27.25 23.14
N GLU A 145 12.19 -27.61 23.63
CA GLU A 145 12.63 -29.02 23.74
C GLU A 145 11.68 -29.85 24.61
N ARG A 146 11.08 -29.27 25.66
CA ARG A 146 10.05 -29.93 26.46
C ARG A 146 8.72 -30.15 25.73
N LYS A 147 8.50 -29.51 24.57
CA LYS A 147 7.33 -29.66 23.70
C LYS A 147 7.75 -29.90 22.25
N ALA A 148 8.51 -30.98 22.04
CA ALA A 148 8.86 -31.48 20.72
C ALA A 148 7.59 -31.61 19.86
N GLY A 149 7.53 -30.90 18.73
CA GLY A 149 6.39 -30.87 17.80
C GLY A 149 5.61 -29.56 17.74
N SER A 150 5.87 -28.59 18.63
CA SER A 150 5.23 -27.27 18.50
C SER A 150 5.86 -26.44 17.36
N PRO A 151 5.08 -25.64 16.60
CA PRO A 151 5.62 -24.74 15.57
C PRO A 151 6.63 -23.73 16.13
N LEU A 152 6.54 -23.41 17.42
CA LEU A 152 7.52 -22.61 18.16
C LEU A 152 8.91 -23.27 18.21
N TYR A 153 9.00 -24.60 18.31
CA TYR A 153 10.28 -25.31 18.28
C TYR A 153 11.01 -25.10 16.94
N TRP A 154 10.28 -25.15 15.83
CA TRP A 154 10.85 -24.89 14.50
C TRP A 154 11.35 -23.45 14.38
N ILE A 155 10.60 -22.50 14.93
CA ILE A 155 10.97 -21.08 14.97
C ILE A 155 12.24 -20.84 15.81
N CYS A 156 12.35 -21.48 16.96
CA CYS A 156 13.52 -21.39 17.84
C CYS A 156 14.76 -22.08 17.27
N THR A 157 14.61 -23.17 16.51
CA THR A 157 15.76 -23.89 15.90
C THR A 157 16.25 -23.25 14.61
N LYS A 158 15.38 -22.57 13.85
CA LYS A 158 15.71 -21.92 12.57
C LYS A 158 15.79 -20.41 12.67
N THR A 159 16.19 -19.87 13.82
CA THR A 159 16.17 -18.42 14.07
C THR A 159 17.00 -17.60 13.08
N GLN A 160 18.12 -18.11 12.55
CA GLN A 160 18.88 -17.40 11.52
C GLN A 160 18.10 -17.25 10.21
N LEU A 161 17.36 -18.28 9.79
CA LEU A 161 16.50 -18.22 8.60
C LEU A 161 15.36 -17.23 8.81
N ILE A 162 14.76 -17.22 10.00
CA ILE A 162 13.65 -16.30 10.33
C ILE A 162 14.13 -14.85 10.35
N LYS A 163 15.31 -14.58 10.90
CA LYS A 163 15.96 -13.26 10.82
C LYS A 163 16.14 -12.80 9.37
N GLY A 164 16.66 -13.68 8.51
CA GLY A 164 16.80 -13.39 7.09
C GLY A 164 15.45 -13.11 6.42
N LEU A 165 14.43 -13.93 6.71
CA LEU A 165 13.09 -13.77 6.18
C LEU A 165 12.46 -12.44 6.60
N ILE A 166 12.63 -12.02 7.86
CA ILE A 166 12.15 -10.72 8.35
C ILE A 166 12.75 -9.56 7.54
N VAL A 167 14.07 -9.59 7.28
CA VAL A 167 14.73 -8.55 6.49
C VAL A 167 14.18 -8.52 5.06
N VAL A 168 14.02 -9.69 4.43
CA VAL A 168 13.44 -9.79 3.07
C VAL A 168 12.01 -9.27 3.03
N LEU A 169 11.20 -9.57 4.04
CA LEU A 169 9.82 -9.06 4.15
C LEU A 169 9.77 -7.54 4.27
N TYR A 170 10.63 -6.92 5.08
CA TYR A 170 10.71 -5.46 5.16
C TYR A 170 11.11 -4.84 3.82
N LEU A 171 12.13 -5.38 3.16
CA LEU A 171 12.57 -4.90 1.85
C LEU A 171 11.47 -5.04 0.79
N ALA A 172 10.76 -6.17 0.78
CA ALA A 172 9.64 -6.40 -0.13
C ALA A 172 8.49 -5.40 0.11
N LEU A 173 8.15 -5.10 1.36
CA LEU A 173 7.13 -4.11 1.71
C LEU A 173 7.53 -2.70 1.31
N TRP A 174 8.77 -2.28 1.57
CA TRP A 174 9.26 -0.96 1.15
C TRP A 174 9.28 -0.84 -0.37
N PHE A 175 9.70 -1.89 -1.07
CA PHE A 175 9.63 -1.93 -2.53
C PHE A 175 8.17 -1.79 -3.02
N LEU A 176 7.23 -2.47 -2.37
CA LEU A 176 5.80 -2.37 -2.66
C LEU A 176 5.26 -0.95 -2.47
N GLU A 177 5.65 -0.25 -1.38
CA GLU A 177 5.31 1.15 -1.15
C GLU A 177 5.84 2.07 -2.27
N VAL A 178 7.08 1.86 -2.72
CA VAL A 178 7.67 2.63 -3.84
C VAL A 178 6.95 2.37 -5.16
N VAL A 179 6.60 1.11 -5.45
CA VAL A 179 5.81 0.76 -6.64
C VAL A 179 4.41 1.39 -6.57
N ALA A 180 3.79 1.43 -5.39
CA ALA A 180 2.50 2.07 -5.19
C ALA A 180 2.56 3.59 -5.39
N LEU A 181 3.63 4.26 -4.93
CA LEU A 181 3.90 5.67 -5.22
C LEU A 181 4.06 5.92 -6.72
N TYR A 182 4.80 5.07 -7.42
CA TYR A 182 4.96 5.16 -8.87
C TYR A 182 3.61 5.00 -9.60
N ALA A 183 2.82 3.98 -9.24
CA ALA A 183 1.51 3.74 -9.83
C ALA A 183 0.55 4.91 -9.55
N GLY A 184 0.52 5.41 -8.32
CA GLY A 184 -0.32 6.53 -7.91
C GLY A 184 0.04 7.84 -8.62
N THR A 185 1.32 8.17 -8.73
CA THR A 185 1.76 9.38 -9.46
C THR A 185 1.41 9.33 -10.93
N ARG A 186 1.61 8.18 -11.60
CA ARG A 186 1.20 7.97 -13.00
C ARG A 186 -0.31 8.10 -13.18
N TYR A 187 -1.08 7.53 -12.26
CA TYR A 187 -2.54 7.62 -12.28
C TYR A 187 -3.03 9.06 -12.05
N SER A 188 -2.43 9.79 -11.11
CA SER A 188 -2.74 11.20 -10.84
C SER A 188 -2.47 12.09 -12.07
N ALA A 189 -1.34 11.89 -12.74
CA ALA A 189 -1.00 12.62 -13.96
C ALA A 189 -2.01 12.38 -15.09
N GLN A 190 -2.49 11.14 -15.22
CA GLN A 190 -3.52 10.82 -16.21
C GLN A 190 -4.89 11.40 -15.86
N LEU A 191 -5.26 11.42 -14.58
CA LEU A 191 -6.48 12.10 -14.15
C LEU A 191 -6.43 13.59 -14.46
N HIS A 192 -5.27 14.23 -14.28
CA HIS A 192 -5.06 15.62 -14.64
C HIS A 192 -5.22 15.86 -16.15
N SER A 193 -4.64 15.01 -17.01
CA SER A 193 -4.81 15.17 -18.46
C SER A 193 -6.26 15.03 -18.91
N VAL A 194 -7.02 14.10 -18.31
CA VAL A 194 -8.43 13.91 -18.66
C VAL A 194 -9.29 15.06 -18.13
N GLU A 195 -8.96 15.61 -16.96
CA GLU A 195 -9.63 16.80 -16.40
C GLU A 195 -9.44 18.02 -17.32
N MET A 196 -8.23 18.25 -17.84
CA MET A 196 -7.96 19.38 -18.74
C MET A 196 -8.70 19.25 -20.08
N ILE A 197 -8.72 18.06 -20.70
CA ILE A 197 -9.44 17.83 -21.95
C ILE A 197 -10.93 18.09 -21.78
N LYS A 198 -11.51 17.58 -20.68
CA LYS A 198 -12.93 17.77 -20.39
C LYS A 198 -13.29 19.25 -20.23
N ASN A 199 -12.45 20.04 -19.54
CA ASN A 199 -12.73 21.47 -19.36
C ASN A 199 -12.77 22.23 -20.69
N VAL A 200 -11.89 21.88 -21.64
CA VAL A 200 -11.89 22.48 -22.99
C VAL A 200 -13.16 22.09 -23.76
N GLU A 201 -13.57 20.82 -23.70
CA GLU A 201 -14.82 20.36 -24.34
C GLU A 201 -16.06 21.05 -23.74
N ASP A 202 -16.09 21.26 -22.41
CA ASP A 202 -17.19 21.95 -21.72
C ASP A 202 -17.23 23.46 -22.07
N GLU A 203 -16.06 24.10 -22.29
CA GLU A 203 -15.97 25.49 -22.77
C GLU A 203 -16.44 25.63 -24.22
N GLU A 204 -15.97 24.77 -25.13
CA GLU A 204 -16.42 24.77 -26.53
C GLU A 204 -17.93 24.54 -26.63
N ALA A 205 -18.50 23.64 -25.83
CA ALA A 205 -19.94 23.37 -25.82
C ALA A 205 -20.78 24.52 -25.25
N ALA A 206 -20.21 25.41 -24.44
CA ALA A 206 -20.91 26.57 -23.89
C ALA A 206 -20.97 27.75 -24.89
N ASP A 207 -20.08 27.77 -25.88
CA ASP A 207 -20.02 28.80 -26.92
C ASP A 207 -20.98 28.55 -28.11
N TYR A 208 -21.62 27.37 -28.19
CA TYR A 208 -22.64 26.99 -29.19
C TYR A 208 -24.07 27.08 -28.65
#